data_AF-A0A1S8MXZ1-F1
#
_entry.id   AF-A0A1S8MXZ1-F1
#
_cell.length_a   1.000
_cell.length_b   1.000
_cell.length_c   1.000
_cell.angle_alpha   90.00
_cell.angle_beta   90.00
_cell.angle_gamma   90.00
#
_symmetry.space_group_name_H-M   'P 1'
#
loop_
_entity.id
_entity.type
_entity.pdbx_description
1 polymer ?
#
loop_
_entity_poly.entity_id
_entity_poly.type
_entity_poly.pdbx_seq_one_letter_code
_entity_poly.pdbx_strand_id
1 'polypeptide(L)' 'MEENITQLLQEYKSTKECLECGLKWLPHNDYAKSKIEVIDMVIHDLEQLQSKVN' A
#
# COMPACT_ATOMS: atom_id res chain seq x y z
N MET A 1 -16.43 7.53 7.96
CA MET A 1 -14.98 7.61 8.27
C MET A 1 -14.34 6.24 8.09
N GLU A 2 -14.87 5.20 8.73
CA GLU A 2 -14.49 3.80 8.51
C GLU A 2 -14.52 3.38 7.03
N GLU A 3 -15.63 3.67 6.32
CA GLU A 3 -15.78 3.35 4.88
C GLU A 3 -14.69 4.00 4.01
N ASN A 4 -14.31 5.25 4.32
CA ASN A 4 -13.23 5.95 3.61
C ASN A 4 -11.86 5.30 3.88
N ILE A 5 -11.61 4.83 5.11
CA ILE A 5 -10.36 4.13 5.46
C ILE A 5 -10.28 2.79 4.75
N THR A 6 -11.38 2.04 4.72
CA THR A 6 -11.48 0.75 4.01
C THR A 6 -11.21 0.92 2.51
N GLN A 7 -11.83 1.92 1.88
CA GLN A 7 -11.58 2.22 0.47
C GLN A 7 -10.11 2.57 0.22
N LEU A 8 -9.54 3.45 1.04
CA LEU A 8 -8.16 3.89 0.89
C LEU A 8 -7.16 2.73 1.08
N LEU A 9 -7.41 1.84 2.05
CA LEU A 9 -6.63 0.61 2.23
C LEU A 9 -6.64 -0.27 0.99
N GLN A 10 -7.80 -0.43 0.36
CA GLN A 10 -7.93 -1.22 -0.87
C GLN A 10 -7.13 -0.59 -2.02
N GLU A 11 -7.18 0.73 -2.18
CA GLU A 11 -6.45 1.46 -3.21
C GLU A 11 -4.93 1.31 -3.06
N TYR A 12 -4.41 1.43 -1.84
CA TYR A 12 -2.98 1.23 -1.57
C TYR A 12 -2.53 -0.22 -1.75
N LYS A 13 -3.33 -1.20 -1.32
CA LYS A 13 -3.04 -2.63 -1.54
C LYS A 13 -2.97 -2.97 -3.02
N SER A 14 -3.95 -2.50 -3.81
CA SER A 14 -3.95 -2.65 -5.28
C SER A 14 -2.74 -1.98 -5.95
N THR A 15 -2.36 -0.79 -5.48
CA THR A 15 -1.18 -0.07 -5.98
C THR A 15 0.12 -0.84 -5.71
N LYS A 16 0.25 -1.42 -4.51
CA LYS A 16 1.38 -2.27 -4.15
C LYS A 16 1.47 -3.49 -5.07
N GLU A 17 0.37 -4.22 -5.26
CA GLU A 17 0.32 -5.39 -6.13
C GLU A 17 0.75 -5.06 -7.58
N CYS A 18 0.33 -3.89 -8.08
CA CYS A 18 0.75 -3.41 -9.40
C CYS A 18 2.26 -3.18 -9.49
N LEU A 19 2.87 -2.54 -8.48
CA LEU A 19 4.32 -2.30 -8.44
C LEU A 19 5.10 -3.60 -8.29
N GLU A 20 4.64 -4.53 -7.45
CA GLU A 20 5.22 -5.86 -7.29
C GLU A 20 5.16 -6.66 -8.60
N CYS A 21 4.06 -6.56 -9.35
CA CYS A 21 3.96 -7.15 -10.68
C CYS A 21 5.00 -6.55 -11.65
N GLY A 22 5.19 -5.22 -11.63
CA GLY A 22 6.24 -4.57 -12.42
C GLY A 22 7.65 -5.05 -12.04
N LEU A 23 7.92 -5.26 -10.75
CA LEU A 23 9.21 -5.75 -10.24
C LEU A 23 9.52 -7.18 -10.67
N LYS A 24 8.53 -8.03 -10.97
CA LYS A 24 8.77 -9.36 -11.56
C LYS A 24 9.49 -9.26 -12.91
N TRP A 25 9.25 -8.18 -13.66
CA TRP A 25 9.89 -7.93 -14.96
C TRP A 25 11.15 -7.06 -14.83
N LEU A 26 11.18 -6.16 -13.85
CA LEU A 26 12.28 -5.21 -13.61
C LEU A 26 12.78 -5.31 -12.15
N PRO A 27 13.44 -6.42 -11.76
CA PRO A 27 13.76 -6.70 -10.35
C PRO A 27 14.76 -5.73 -9.72
N HIS A 28 15.51 -4.98 -10.53
CA HIS A 28 16.49 -3.99 -10.08
C HIS A 28 15.96 -2.55 -10.11
N ASN A 29 14.64 -2.35 -10.27
CA ASN A 29 14.05 -1.02 -10.20
C ASN A 29 13.96 -0.54 -8.73
N ASP A 30 15.00 0.15 -8.27
CA ASP A 30 15.09 0.62 -6.89
C ASP A 30 14.09 1.72 -6.56
N TYR A 31 13.62 2.47 -7.57
CA TYR A 31 12.53 3.42 -7.39
C TYR A 31 11.21 2.71 -7.02
N ALA A 32 10.87 1.63 -7.74
CA ALA A 32 9.68 0.85 -7.44
C ALA A 32 9.75 0.19 -6.06
N LYS A 33 10.92 -0.34 -5.66
CA LYS A 33 11.13 -0.88 -4.30
C LYS A 33 10.93 0.19 -3.22
N SER A 34 11.56 1.36 -3.39
CA SER A 34 11.43 2.48 -2.45
C SER A 34 9.98 2.96 -2.33
N LYS A 35 9.21 2.92 -3.43
CA LYS A 35 7.78 3.26 -3.40
C LYS A 35 6.94 2.23 -2.66
N ILE A 36 7.26 0.94 -2.78
CA ILE A 36 6.58 -0.11 -2.02
C ILE A 36 6.80 0.08 -0.51
N GLU A 37 8.00 0.43 -0.06
CA GLU A 37 8.29 0.70 1.36
C GLU A 37 7.41 1.83 1.92
N VAL A 38 7.21 2.90 1.14
CA VAL A 38 6.31 4.00 1.54
C VAL A 38 4.86 3.54 1.56
N ILE A 39 4.42 2.76 0.57
CA ILE A 39 3.05 2.22 0.53
C ILE A 39 2.79 1.31 1.73
N ASP A 40 3.76 0.47 2.11
CA ASP A 40 3.65 -0.41 3.27
C ASP A 40 3.50 0.38 4.58
N MET A 41 4.23 1.49 4.73
CA MET A 41 4.06 2.40 5.85
C MET A 41 2.64 2.99 5.88
N VAL A 42 2.13 3.46 4.75
CA VAL A 42 0.78 4.04 4.67
C VAL A 42 -0.29 2.99 4.97
N ILE A 43 -0.17 1.77 4.44
CA ILE A 43 -1.09 0.67 4.74
C ILE A 43 -1.10 0.39 6.24
N HIS A 44 0.09 0.30 6.86
CA HIS A 44 0.21 0.06 8.29
C HIS A 44 -0.51 1.14 9.13
N ASP A 45 -0.27 2.42 8.81
CA ASP A 45 -0.91 3.54 9.51
C ASP A 45 -2.43 3.54 9.33
N LEU A 46 -2.92 3.20 8.13
CA LEU A 46 -4.35 3.07 7.85
C LEU A 46 -4.99 1.89 8.59
N GLU A 47 -4.31 0.74 8.69
CA GLU A 47 -4.79 -0.41 9.47
C GLU A 47 -4.85 -0.06 10.97
N GLN A 48 -3.86 0.67 11.49
CA GLN A 48 -3.91 1.19 12.86
C GLN A 48 -5.07 2.17 13.05
N LEU A 49 -5.30 3.08 12.10
CA LEU A 49 -6.43 4.01 12.17
C LEU A 49 -7.77 3.28 12.13
N GLN A 50 -7.94 2.30 11.24
CA GLN A 50 -9.14 1.48 11.15
C GLN A 50 -9.44 0.79 12.49
N SER A 51 -8.42 0.24 13.15
CA SER A 51 -8.57 -0.42 14.45
C SER A 51 -9.03 0.50 15.59
N LYS A 52 -8.89 1.82 15.44
CA LYS A 52 -9.30 2.83 16.42
C LYS A 52 -10.68 3.41 16.13
N VAL A 53 -11.19 3.20 14.91
CA VAL A 53 -12.50 3.70 14.46
C VAL A 53 -13.57 2.60 14.56
N ASN A 54 -13.16 1.33 14.62
CA ASN A 54 -14.01 0.17 14.91
C ASN A 54 -14.34 0.03 16.40
#